data_AF-A0AAN6M8B7-F1
#
_entry.id   AF-A0AAN6M8B7-F1
#
_cell.length_a   1.000
_cell.length_b   1.000
_cell.length_c   1.000
_cell.angle_alpha   90.00
_cell.angle_beta   90.00
_cell.angle_gamma   90.00
#
_symmetry.space_group_name_H-M   'P 1'
#
loop_
_entity.id
_entity.type
_entity.pdbx_description
1 polymer ?
#
loop_
_entity_poly.entity_id
_entity_poly.type
_entity_poly.pdbx_seq_one_letter_code
_entity_poly.pdbx_strand_id
1 'polypeptide(L)'
;MKLTLTALALTAAVLCPPPAHAAKEVFAHVIVGNVPAFTLSDWTSDMELARAALIDGFVLNIAPQDPSTLPSVALAFEAAESLNFTLFFSFDYLAQGPWPADAVTALLQKHTPSPAYFKPNGKRPLVSTFEGPANAGDWPAIKAATDALFVPDWGSVVPAEAVGLAGGVADGLFTFDAWPEGDTNMTVDGDRAVQEALRGKEGGGGGVYMMPVAPWFFTNLPGFNKNWLWRGDELWDMRWAQVMEVQPDFVQILTWNDYGES
;
A
#
# COMPACT_ATOMS: atom_id res chain seq x y z
N MET A 1 45.47 -22.91 57.51
CA MET A 1 45.40 -23.34 56.09
C MET A 1 44.27 -22.52 55.45
N LYS A 2 44.61 -21.55 54.60
CA LYS A 2 43.65 -20.58 54.02
C LYS A 2 42.84 -21.28 52.92
N LEU A 3 41.50 -21.28 53.02
CA LEU A 3 40.63 -21.67 51.91
C LEU A 3 40.55 -20.52 50.91
N THR A 4 40.99 -20.79 49.68
CA THR A 4 40.87 -19.88 48.54
C THR A 4 39.47 -20.02 47.95
N LEU A 5 38.69 -18.93 47.95
CA LEU A 5 37.42 -18.85 47.24
C LEU A 5 37.70 -18.63 45.75
N THR A 6 37.36 -19.60 44.90
CA THR A 6 37.39 -19.44 43.45
C THR A 6 36.08 -18.80 43.01
N ALA A 7 36.13 -17.54 42.57
CA ALA A 7 34.98 -16.86 41.99
C ALA A 7 34.70 -17.41 40.58
N LEU A 8 33.52 -17.99 40.38
CA LEU A 8 33.03 -18.39 39.07
C LEU A 8 32.42 -17.16 38.40
N ALA A 9 33.08 -16.64 37.36
CA ALA A 9 32.53 -15.55 36.55
C ALA A 9 31.41 -16.10 35.66
N LEU A 10 30.16 -15.70 35.92
CA LEU A 10 29.02 -15.97 35.06
C LEU A 10 29.04 -14.94 33.92
N THR A 11 29.48 -15.33 32.72
CA THR A 11 29.29 -14.53 31.51
C THR A 11 27.82 -14.62 31.09
N ALA A 12 27.05 -13.57 31.38
CA ALA A 12 25.73 -13.39 30.80
C ALA A 12 25.91 -13.14 29.29
N ALA A 13 25.56 -14.13 28.47
CA ALA A 13 25.40 -13.93 27.04
C ALA A 13 24.23 -12.96 26.83
N VAL A 14 24.52 -11.76 26.36
CA VAL A 14 23.51 -10.84 25.83
C VAL A 14 22.95 -11.52 24.58
N LEU A 15 21.79 -12.17 24.71
CA LEU A 15 20.99 -12.52 23.54
C LEU A 15 20.54 -11.19 22.93
N CYS A 16 21.22 -10.79 21.85
CA CYS A 16 20.64 -9.83 20.93
C CYS A 16 19.36 -10.50 20.39
N PRO A 17 18.15 -9.95 20.60
CA PRO A 17 16.98 -10.47 19.91
C PRO A 17 17.30 -10.46 18.41
N PRO A 18 16.86 -11.47 17.65
CA PRO A 18 16.93 -11.39 16.20
C PRO A 18 16.30 -10.05 15.77
N PRO A 19 16.77 -9.41 14.68
CA PRO A 19 16.08 -8.25 14.14
C PRO A 19 14.60 -8.64 14.05
N ALA A 20 13.74 -7.87 14.71
CA ALA A 20 12.32 -8.01 14.55
C ALA A 20 12.10 -7.87 13.05
N HIS A 21 11.81 -8.98 12.36
CA HIS A 21 11.26 -8.88 11.03
C HIS A 21 9.98 -8.09 11.24
N ALA A 22 9.94 -6.85 10.74
CA ALA A 22 8.73 -6.07 10.72
C ALA A 22 7.63 -6.99 10.17
N ALA A 23 6.48 -7.04 10.85
CA ALA A 23 5.33 -7.71 10.27
C ALA A 23 5.13 -7.11 8.88
N LYS A 24 5.00 -7.95 7.86
CA LYS A 24 4.69 -7.52 6.50
C LYS A 24 3.19 -7.53 6.38
N GLU A 25 2.57 -6.36 6.55
CA GLU A 25 1.14 -6.27 6.39
C GLU A 25 0.75 -6.49 4.92
N VAL A 26 -0.35 -7.23 4.73
CA VAL A 26 -0.97 -7.51 3.45
C VAL A 26 -2.27 -6.73 3.36
N PHE A 27 -2.38 -5.86 2.37
CA PHE A 27 -3.59 -5.09 2.11
C PHE A 27 -4.27 -5.55 0.84
N ALA A 28 -5.57 -5.29 0.69
CA ALA A 28 -6.27 -5.42 -0.58
C ALA A 28 -6.79 -4.06 -1.06
N HIS A 29 -6.59 -3.78 -2.34
CA HIS A 29 -7.06 -2.56 -2.98
C HIS A 29 -8.57 -2.63 -3.22
N VAL A 30 -9.31 -1.63 -2.75
CA VAL A 30 -10.77 -1.54 -2.90
C VAL A 30 -11.09 -0.29 -3.70
N ILE A 31 -11.68 -0.47 -4.87
CA ILE A 31 -12.25 0.62 -5.67
C ILE A 31 -13.56 1.04 -5.00
N VAL A 32 -13.55 2.14 -4.25
CA VAL A 32 -14.75 2.59 -3.50
C VAL A 32 -15.89 2.95 -4.44
N GLY A 33 -15.58 3.48 -5.63
CA GLY A 33 -16.57 3.78 -6.66
C GLY A 33 -17.30 2.55 -7.25
N ASN A 34 -16.78 1.34 -7.03
CA ASN A 34 -17.46 0.10 -7.42
C ASN A 34 -18.50 -0.37 -6.39
N VAL A 35 -18.56 0.27 -5.22
CA VAL A 35 -19.47 -0.10 -4.11
C VAL A 35 -20.38 1.06 -3.65
N PRO A 36 -21.04 1.80 -4.58
CA PRO A 36 -21.85 2.98 -4.22
C PRO A 36 -23.08 2.62 -3.37
N ALA A 37 -23.50 1.35 -3.39
CA ALA A 37 -24.67 0.84 -2.67
C ALA A 37 -24.32 0.03 -1.42
N PHE A 38 -23.03 -0.10 -1.06
CA PHE A 38 -22.65 -0.81 0.16
C PHE A 38 -23.26 -0.16 1.39
N THR A 39 -23.87 -0.99 2.22
CA THR A 39 -24.31 -0.64 3.55
C THR A 39 -23.20 -0.91 4.56
N LEU A 40 -23.40 -0.51 5.82
CA LEU A 40 -22.49 -0.91 6.91
C LEU A 40 -22.34 -2.44 7.00
N SER A 41 -23.42 -3.19 6.77
CA SER A 41 -23.40 -4.66 6.83
C SER A 41 -22.55 -5.27 5.73
N ASP A 42 -22.55 -4.67 4.54
CA ASP A 42 -21.73 -5.15 3.41
C ASP A 42 -20.25 -4.91 3.70
N TRP A 43 -19.89 -3.69 4.14
CA TRP A 43 -18.52 -3.38 4.59
C TRP A 43 -18.05 -4.29 5.73
N THR A 44 -18.90 -4.54 6.72
CA THR A 44 -18.58 -5.47 7.83
C THR A 44 -18.31 -6.87 7.30
N SER A 45 -19.16 -7.38 6.42
CA SER A 45 -19.04 -8.74 5.86
C SER A 45 -17.76 -8.90 5.04
N ASP A 46 -17.44 -7.92 4.19
CA ASP A 46 -16.22 -7.96 3.36
C ASP A 46 -14.95 -7.87 4.21
N MET A 47 -14.94 -7.05 5.27
CA MET A 47 -13.81 -6.98 6.19
C MET A 47 -13.63 -8.26 7.02
N GLU A 48 -14.74 -8.93 7.40
CA GLU A 48 -14.66 -10.25 8.04
C GLU A 48 -14.09 -11.31 7.09
N LEU A 49 -14.50 -11.30 5.81
CA LEU A 49 -13.94 -12.18 4.78
C LEU A 49 -12.45 -11.90 4.55
N ALA A 50 -12.04 -10.63 4.46
CA ALA A 50 -10.65 -10.24 4.32
C ALA A 50 -9.80 -10.73 5.51
N ARG A 51 -10.29 -10.56 6.74
CA ARG A 51 -9.62 -11.10 7.95
C ARG A 51 -9.51 -12.62 7.92
N ALA A 52 -10.55 -13.31 7.48
CA ALA A 52 -10.53 -14.77 7.32
C ALA A 52 -9.52 -15.23 6.26
N ALA A 53 -9.25 -14.39 5.26
CA ALA A 53 -8.23 -14.58 4.23
C ALA A 53 -6.83 -14.07 4.64
N LEU A 54 -6.62 -13.65 5.89
CA LEU A 54 -5.36 -13.11 6.41
C LEU A 54 -4.90 -11.81 5.73
N ILE A 55 -5.86 -10.98 5.30
CA ILE A 55 -5.63 -9.62 4.83
C ILE A 55 -5.75 -8.69 6.06
N ASP A 56 -4.77 -7.82 6.26
CA ASP A 56 -4.64 -6.94 7.44
C ASP A 56 -5.46 -5.64 7.31
N GLY A 57 -5.76 -5.23 6.07
CA GLY A 57 -6.51 -4.00 5.83
C GLY A 57 -6.93 -3.79 4.38
N PHE A 58 -7.72 -2.75 4.16
CA PHE A 58 -8.07 -2.28 2.83
C PHE A 58 -7.41 -0.95 2.48
N VAL A 59 -6.98 -0.86 1.22
CA VAL A 59 -6.54 0.38 0.59
C VAL A 59 -7.73 0.95 -0.16
N LEU A 60 -8.30 2.03 0.38
CA LEU A 60 -9.49 2.66 -0.19
C LEU A 60 -9.08 3.56 -1.35
N ASN A 61 -9.24 3.07 -2.58
CA ASN A 61 -9.11 3.87 -3.79
C ASN A 61 -10.32 4.79 -3.92
N ILE A 62 -10.06 6.09 -3.89
CA ILE A 62 -11.09 7.12 -3.89
C ILE A 62 -10.87 8.16 -4.98
N ALA A 63 -11.94 8.48 -5.70
CA ALA A 63 -11.96 9.50 -6.74
C ALA A 63 -12.75 10.75 -6.27
N PRO A 64 -12.29 11.98 -6.59
CA PRO A 64 -12.90 13.22 -6.09
C PRO A 64 -14.26 13.53 -6.73
N GLN A 65 -14.51 13.03 -7.94
CA GLN A 65 -15.70 13.35 -8.72
C GLN A 65 -16.86 12.38 -8.49
N ASP A 66 -16.64 11.27 -7.77
CA ASP A 66 -17.68 10.31 -7.43
C ASP A 66 -18.42 10.73 -6.14
N PRO A 67 -19.72 11.08 -6.21
CA PRO A 67 -20.49 11.53 -5.05
C PRO A 67 -20.73 10.43 -4.01
N SER A 68 -20.56 9.15 -4.37
CA SER A 68 -20.74 8.01 -3.47
C SER A 68 -19.51 7.75 -2.59
N THR A 69 -18.35 8.30 -2.96
CA THR A 69 -17.08 8.11 -2.26
C THR A 69 -17.17 8.46 -0.77
N LEU A 70 -17.58 9.69 -0.44
CA LEU A 70 -17.53 10.16 0.96
C LEU A 70 -18.52 9.43 1.88
N PRO A 71 -19.78 9.18 1.47
CA PRO A 71 -20.69 8.34 2.25
C PRO A 71 -20.16 6.92 2.47
N SER A 72 -19.62 6.28 1.43
CA SER A 72 -19.11 4.90 1.53
C SER A 72 -17.87 4.81 2.42
N VAL A 73 -16.94 5.78 2.32
CA VAL A 73 -15.79 5.89 3.22
C VAL A 73 -16.22 6.01 4.68
N ALA A 74 -17.28 6.76 4.98
CA ALA A 74 -17.77 6.88 6.36
C ALA A 74 -18.23 5.52 6.92
N LEU A 75 -18.97 4.74 6.12
CA LEU A 75 -19.41 3.39 6.49
C LEU A 75 -18.23 2.42 6.62
N ALA A 76 -17.23 2.53 5.74
CA ALA A 76 -16.02 1.71 5.79
C ALA A 76 -15.26 1.93 7.11
N PHE A 77 -15.04 3.18 7.52
CA PHE A 77 -14.37 3.48 8.79
C PHE A 77 -15.18 3.02 10.00
N GLU A 78 -16.51 3.17 9.99
CA GLU A 78 -17.38 2.66 11.06
C GLU A 78 -17.26 1.13 11.20
N ALA A 79 -17.33 0.38 10.09
CA ALA A 79 -17.14 -1.06 10.09
C ALA A 79 -15.74 -1.45 10.59
N ALA A 80 -14.69 -0.79 10.07
CA ALA A 80 -13.31 -1.11 10.41
C ALA A 80 -13.00 -0.88 11.89
N GLU A 81 -13.50 0.22 12.48
CA GLU A 81 -13.37 0.49 13.91
C GLU A 81 -14.06 -0.60 14.75
N SER A 82 -15.23 -1.08 14.34
CA SER A 82 -15.95 -2.14 15.05
C SER A 82 -15.25 -3.51 15.01
N LEU A 83 -14.49 -3.77 13.94
CA LEU A 83 -13.81 -5.04 13.69
C LEU A 83 -12.32 -5.02 14.08
N ASN A 84 -11.79 -3.87 14.51
CA ASN A 84 -10.35 -3.62 14.65
C ASN A 84 -9.58 -3.99 13.37
N PHE A 85 -10.17 -3.61 12.22
CA PHE A 85 -9.59 -3.76 10.89
C PHE A 85 -8.92 -2.45 10.47
N THR A 86 -7.94 -2.52 9.56
CA THR A 86 -7.19 -1.32 9.17
C THR A 86 -7.56 -0.82 7.77
N LEU A 87 -7.52 0.50 7.60
CA LEU A 87 -7.82 1.19 6.36
C LEU A 87 -6.75 2.27 6.10
N PHE A 88 -6.43 2.52 4.84
CA PHE A 88 -5.78 3.77 4.45
C PHE A 88 -6.20 4.20 3.05
N PHE A 89 -5.98 5.47 2.71
CA PHE A 89 -6.39 6.00 1.41
C PHE A 89 -5.34 5.75 0.32
N SER A 90 -5.85 5.37 -0.85
CA SER A 90 -5.22 5.59 -2.14
C SER A 90 -6.04 6.64 -2.88
N PHE A 91 -5.50 7.84 -3.04
CA PHE A 91 -6.19 8.87 -3.81
C PHE A 91 -5.98 8.60 -5.30
N ASP A 92 -7.05 8.42 -6.06
CA ASP A 92 -6.99 8.25 -7.51
C ASP A 92 -6.80 9.61 -8.19
N TYR A 93 -5.63 9.82 -8.79
CA TYR A 93 -5.30 11.05 -9.50
C TYR A 93 -5.47 10.93 -11.03
N LEU A 94 -5.71 9.73 -11.55
CA LEU A 94 -5.71 9.47 -12.98
C LEU A 94 -7.11 9.22 -13.53
N ALA A 95 -7.87 8.27 -12.96
CA ALA A 95 -9.07 7.73 -13.59
C ALA A 95 -10.17 8.78 -13.77
N GLN A 96 -10.34 9.67 -12.79
CA GLN A 96 -11.32 10.77 -12.85
C GLN A 96 -10.68 12.16 -12.75
N GLY A 97 -9.35 12.23 -12.81
CA GLY A 97 -8.56 13.45 -12.70
C GLY A 97 -8.05 13.72 -11.28
N PRO A 98 -7.12 14.69 -11.13
CA PRO A 98 -6.36 14.86 -9.90
C PRO A 98 -7.21 15.42 -8.75
N TRP A 99 -6.83 15.08 -7.52
CA TRP A 99 -7.39 15.68 -6.32
C TRP A 99 -6.84 17.09 -6.07
N PRO A 100 -7.68 18.05 -5.65
CA PRO A 100 -7.22 19.30 -5.04
C PRO A 100 -6.44 19.04 -3.74
N ALA A 101 -5.30 19.70 -3.54
CA ALA A 101 -4.42 19.47 -2.39
C ALA A 101 -5.07 19.75 -1.02
N ASP A 102 -5.96 20.75 -0.96
CA ASP A 102 -6.74 21.10 0.23
C ASP A 102 -7.77 20.02 0.57
N ALA A 103 -8.42 19.43 -0.44
CA ALA A 103 -9.36 18.31 -0.26
C ALA A 103 -8.64 17.06 0.27
N VAL A 104 -7.46 16.71 -0.26
CA VAL A 104 -6.63 15.62 0.27
C VAL A 104 -6.26 15.87 1.72
N THR A 105 -5.77 17.08 2.03
CA THR A 105 -5.40 17.47 3.39
C THR A 105 -6.58 17.34 4.36
N ALA A 106 -7.75 17.84 3.96
CA ALA A 106 -8.96 17.78 4.79
C ALA A 106 -9.41 16.33 5.06
N LEU A 107 -9.37 15.45 4.06
CA LEU A 107 -9.73 14.04 4.23
C LEU A 107 -8.74 13.31 5.14
N LEU A 108 -7.44 13.53 4.97
CA LEU A 108 -6.43 12.97 5.85
C LEU A 108 -6.61 13.47 7.28
N GLN A 109 -6.77 14.77 7.51
CA GLN A 109 -6.99 15.30 8.86
C GLN A 109 -8.27 14.77 9.52
N LYS A 110 -9.32 14.50 8.72
CA LYS A 110 -10.57 13.94 9.22
C LYS A 110 -10.43 12.48 9.65
N HIS A 111 -9.74 11.65 8.87
CA HIS A 111 -9.77 10.19 9.04
C HIS A 111 -8.52 9.61 9.70
N THR A 112 -7.35 10.23 9.57
CA THR A 112 -6.11 9.72 10.17
C THR A 112 -6.13 9.63 11.71
N PRO A 113 -6.92 10.41 12.47
CA PRO A 113 -7.09 10.20 13.91
C PRO A 113 -7.83 8.91 14.29
N SER A 114 -8.57 8.29 13.36
CA SER A 114 -9.29 7.03 13.63
C SER A 114 -8.30 5.93 14.06
N PRO A 115 -8.67 5.07 15.02
CA PRO A 115 -7.87 3.89 15.37
C PRO A 115 -7.82 2.86 14.22
N ALA A 116 -8.80 2.88 13.31
CA ALA A 116 -8.80 2.03 12.12
C ALA A 116 -7.86 2.56 11.01
N TYR A 117 -7.37 3.79 11.09
CA TYR A 117 -6.44 4.30 10.07
C TYR A 117 -5.04 3.70 10.27
N PHE A 118 -4.54 2.98 9.27
CA PHE A 118 -3.27 2.27 9.32
C PHE A 118 -2.08 3.22 9.51
N LYS A 119 -1.27 2.93 10.54
CA LYS A 119 -0.06 3.68 10.89
C LYS A 119 1.05 2.66 11.13
N PRO A 120 2.00 2.46 10.21
CA PRO A 120 3.13 1.57 10.43
C PRO A 120 3.84 1.89 11.75
N ASN A 121 4.02 0.87 12.59
CA ASN A 121 4.58 1.00 13.94
C ASN A 121 3.86 2.03 14.84
N GLY A 122 2.60 2.36 14.54
CA GLY A 122 1.78 3.33 15.28
C GLY A 122 2.20 4.79 15.15
N LYS A 123 3.04 5.16 14.16
CA LYS A 123 3.64 6.50 14.06
C LYS A 123 2.92 7.43 13.08
N ARG A 124 3.15 7.21 11.79
CA ARG A 124 2.70 8.11 10.72
C ARG A 124 1.59 7.43 9.91
N PRO A 125 0.49 8.14 9.54
CA PRO A 125 -0.57 7.55 8.73
C PRO A 125 -0.05 7.25 7.33
N LEU A 126 -0.19 5.99 6.88
CA LEU A 126 0.18 5.61 5.52
C LEU A 126 -0.82 6.22 4.53
N VAL A 127 -0.34 6.73 3.41
CA VAL A 127 -1.19 7.20 2.30
C VAL A 127 -0.50 6.89 0.99
N SER A 128 -1.28 6.46 0.00
CA SER A 128 -0.82 6.26 -1.36
C SER A 128 -1.67 7.06 -2.36
N THR A 129 -1.27 7.00 -3.62
CA THR A 129 -2.05 7.46 -4.77
C THR A 129 -2.08 6.36 -5.82
N PHE A 130 -3.07 6.39 -6.69
CA PHE A 130 -2.95 5.81 -8.02
C PHE A 130 -2.54 6.93 -8.96
N GLU A 131 -1.32 6.84 -9.48
CA GLU A 131 -0.69 7.86 -10.31
C GLU A 131 -0.64 9.26 -9.64
N GLY A 132 -0.52 10.33 -10.45
CA GLY A 132 -0.39 11.71 -10.00
C GLY A 132 1.03 12.29 -9.89
N PRO A 133 2.05 11.85 -10.64
CA PRO A 133 3.40 12.43 -10.54
C PRO A 133 3.44 13.92 -10.91
N ALA A 134 2.55 14.38 -11.81
CA ALA A 134 2.39 15.79 -12.14
C ALA A 134 1.93 16.66 -10.95
N ASN A 135 1.35 16.03 -9.92
CA ASN A 135 0.90 16.65 -8.68
C ASN A 135 1.85 16.43 -7.51
N ALA A 136 3.05 15.88 -7.73
CA ALA A 136 4.03 15.64 -6.67
C ALA A 136 4.35 16.92 -5.87
N GLY A 137 4.26 18.10 -6.49
CA GLY A 137 4.51 19.41 -5.86
C GLY A 137 3.53 19.81 -4.75
N ASP A 138 2.36 19.15 -4.66
CA ASP A 138 1.36 19.42 -3.61
C ASP A 138 1.73 18.72 -2.29
N TRP A 139 2.41 17.57 -2.39
CA TRP A 139 2.67 16.67 -1.26
C TRP A 139 3.60 17.21 -0.17
N PRO A 140 4.57 18.12 -0.41
CA PRO A 140 5.34 18.72 0.68
C PRO A 140 4.44 19.46 1.68
N ALA A 141 3.44 20.20 1.19
CA ALA A 141 2.50 20.92 2.04
C ALA A 141 1.50 19.97 2.73
N ILE A 142 0.97 18.98 1.99
CA ILE A 142 0.06 17.97 2.55
C ILE A 142 0.75 17.21 3.69
N LYS A 143 1.98 16.72 3.48
CA LYS A 143 2.76 16.03 4.51
C LYS A 143 3.05 16.91 5.72
N ALA A 144 3.41 18.18 5.50
CA ALA A 144 3.64 19.10 6.61
C ALA A 144 2.37 19.32 7.48
N ALA A 145 1.18 19.23 6.88
CA ALA A 145 -0.10 19.42 7.57
C ALA A 145 -0.69 18.14 8.20
N THR A 146 -0.20 16.95 7.82
CA THR A 146 -0.82 15.66 8.16
C THR A 146 0.14 14.64 8.78
N ASP A 147 1.45 14.89 8.70
CA ASP A 147 2.52 13.94 9.05
C ASP A 147 2.47 12.61 8.27
N ALA A 148 1.75 12.58 7.14
CA ALA A 148 1.50 11.35 6.40
C ALA A 148 2.79 10.71 5.86
N LEU A 149 2.90 9.39 6.03
CA LEU A 149 3.88 8.53 5.39
C LEU A 149 3.42 8.28 3.95
N PHE A 150 4.04 8.95 2.99
CA PHE A 150 3.55 9.00 1.62
C PHE A 150 4.26 7.97 0.74
N VAL A 151 3.51 7.00 0.23
CA VAL A 151 3.99 5.88 -0.60
C VAL A 151 3.13 5.81 -1.88
N PRO A 152 3.32 6.74 -2.83
CA PRO A 152 2.53 6.79 -4.06
C PRO A 152 2.85 5.63 -4.99
N ASP A 153 1.88 5.26 -5.82
CA ASP A 153 2.18 4.69 -7.13
C ASP A 153 2.32 5.82 -8.15
N TRP A 154 3.50 5.91 -8.75
CA TRP A 154 3.83 6.80 -9.86
C TRP A 154 4.38 5.97 -11.02
N GLY A 155 3.74 4.84 -11.34
CA GLY A 155 4.18 3.88 -12.36
C GLY A 155 4.44 4.49 -13.74
N SER A 156 3.79 5.60 -14.10
CA SER A 156 4.05 6.36 -15.33
C SER A 156 5.43 7.05 -15.38
N VAL A 157 6.18 7.05 -14.28
CA VAL A 157 7.53 7.60 -14.16
C VAL A 157 8.49 6.50 -13.70
N VAL A 158 9.65 6.40 -14.34
CA VAL A 158 10.65 5.39 -13.95
C VAL A 158 11.08 5.57 -12.48
N PRO A 159 11.31 4.49 -11.70
CA PRO A 159 11.53 4.60 -10.26
C PRO A 159 12.64 5.56 -9.84
N ALA A 160 13.75 5.60 -10.59
CA ALA A 160 14.89 6.48 -10.32
C ALA A 160 14.54 7.99 -10.41
N GLU A 161 13.59 8.34 -11.27
CA GLU A 161 13.07 9.72 -11.38
C GLU A 161 11.97 9.97 -10.34
N ALA A 162 11.08 8.99 -10.14
CA ALA A 162 9.97 9.08 -9.20
C ALA A 162 10.44 9.42 -7.77
N VAL A 163 11.52 8.78 -7.28
CA VAL A 163 12.08 9.07 -5.96
C VAL A 163 12.66 10.48 -5.80
N GLY A 164 12.92 11.19 -6.90
CA GLY A 164 13.44 12.56 -6.92
C GLY A 164 12.37 13.64 -7.04
N LEU A 165 11.14 13.28 -7.42
CA LEU A 165 10.05 14.24 -7.64
C LEU A 165 9.76 15.08 -6.39
N ALA A 166 9.49 16.36 -6.63
CA ALA A 166 9.24 17.37 -5.59
C ALA A 166 10.28 17.39 -4.45
N GLY A 167 11.56 17.19 -4.79
CA GLY A 167 12.65 17.17 -3.80
C GLY A 167 12.70 15.89 -2.98
N GLY A 168 12.25 14.76 -3.56
CA GLY A 168 12.19 13.47 -2.89
C GLY A 168 11.10 13.39 -1.83
N VAL A 169 9.92 13.95 -2.13
CA VAL A 169 8.82 14.05 -1.16
C VAL A 169 8.28 12.69 -0.72
N ALA A 170 8.29 11.68 -1.59
CA ALA A 170 7.77 10.34 -1.30
C ALA A 170 8.64 9.60 -0.26
N ASP A 171 8.04 9.05 0.80
CA ASP A 171 8.74 8.23 1.80
C ASP A 171 8.98 6.78 1.33
N GLY A 172 8.31 6.38 0.25
CA GLY A 172 8.37 5.07 -0.36
C GLY A 172 7.75 5.08 -1.75
N LEU A 173 7.69 3.93 -2.40
CA LEU A 173 6.97 3.75 -3.65
C LEU A 173 6.11 2.49 -3.60
N PHE A 174 5.00 2.58 -4.30
CA PHE A 174 4.13 1.48 -4.73
C PHE A 174 4.19 1.41 -6.27
N THR A 175 3.77 0.30 -6.86
CA THR A 175 3.58 0.15 -8.31
C THR A 175 2.32 -0.68 -8.56
N PHE A 176 1.61 -0.43 -9.66
CA PHE A 176 0.53 -1.28 -10.15
C PHE A 176 1.00 -2.45 -11.03
N ASP A 177 2.30 -2.62 -11.26
CA ASP A 177 2.90 -3.67 -12.09
C ASP A 177 2.82 -5.06 -11.41
N ALA A 178 1.63 -5.62 -11.29
CA ALA A 178 1.37 -6.88 -10.58
C ALA A 178 1.29 -8.12 -11.50
N TRP A 179 1.21 -7.90 -12.80
CA TRP A 179 0.99 -8.90 -13.85
C TRP A 179 1.92 -8.64 -15.04
N PRO A 180 2.23 -9.66 -15.86
CA PRO A 180 3.00 -9.47 -17.07
C PRO A 180 2.17 -8.76 -18.14
N GLU A 181 2.83 -8.16 -19.13
CA GLU A 181 2.20 -7.79 -20.39
C GLU A 181 2.45 -8.88 -21.43
N GLY A 182 1.38 -9.35 -22.08
CA GLY A 182 1.43 -10.41 -23.09
C GLY A 182 1.46 -11.83 -22.50
N ASP A 183 2.17 -12.72 -23.20
CA ASP A 183 2.25 -14.17 -22.93
C ASP A 183 3.49 -14.58 -22.10
N THR A 184 4.17 -13.60 -21.50
CA THR A 184 5.41 -13.80 -20.74
C THR A 184 5.15 -14.09 -19.26
N ASN A 185 6.17 -14.62 -18.58
CA ASN A 185 6.12 -14.77 -17.13
C ASN A 185 6.42 -13.43 -16.46
N MET A 186 5.79 -13.19 -15.32
CA MET A 186 6.14 -12.07 -14.45
C MET A 186 7.55 -12.22 -13.88
N THR A 187 8.31 -11.13 -13.80
CA THR A 187 9.65 -11.11 -13.19
C THR A 187 9.70 -10.19 -11.97
N VAL A 188 10.82 -10.20 -11.25
CA VAL A 188 11.08 -9.30 -10.12
C VAL A 188 11.83 -8.03 -10.52
N ASP A 189 12.14 -7.85 -11.81
CA ASP A 189 13.05 -6.78 -12.25
C ASP A 189 12.50 -5.39 -11.93
N GLY A 190 11.20 -5.18 -12.13
CA GLY A 190 10.51 -3.94 -11.75
C GLY A 190 10.55 -3.71 -10.24
N ASP A 191 10.25 -4.75 -9.45
CA ASP A 191 10.30 -4.69 -7.98
C ASP A 191 11.72 -4.32 -7.49
N ARG A 192 12.76 -4.91 -8.09
CA ARG A 192 14.17 -4.64 -7.78
C ARG A 192 14.59 -3.23 -8.18
N ALA A 193 14.11 -2.73 -9.32
CA ALA A 193 14.37 -1.36 -9.76
C ALA A 193 13.79 -0.33 -8.78
N VAL A 194 12.59 -0.57 -8.25
CA VAL A 194 12.00 0.27 -7.20
C VAL A 194 12.86 0.23 -5.93
N GLN A 195 13.23 -0.96 -5.45
CA GLN A 195 14.10 -1.09 -4.28
C GLN A 195 15.47 -0.41 -4.49
N GLU A 196 16.05 -0.49 -5.68
CA GLU A 196 17.31 0.17 -6.01
C GLU A 196 17.18 1.69 -6.00
N ALA A 197 16.13 2.24 -6.61
CA ALA A 197 15.85 3.67 -6.58
C ALA A 197 15.67 4.20 -5.14
N LEU A 198 14.91 3.47 -4.31
CA LEU A 198 14.69 3.83 -2.90
C LEU A 198 15.99 3.79 -2.07
N ARG A 199 16.88 2.82 -2.33
CA ARG A 199 18.22 2.76 -1.70
C ARG A 199 19.13 3.91 -2.14
N GLY A 200 19.00 4.35 -3.38
CA GLY A 200 19.78 5.45 -3.96
C GLY A 200 19.34 6.84 -3.51
N LYS A 201 18.23 6.97 -2.79
CA LYS A 201 17.68 8.25 -2.34
C LYS A 201 18.67 8.99 -1.41
N GLU A 202 18.84 10.30 -1.66
CA GLU A 202 19.68 11.15 -0.82
C GLU A 202 19.25 11.10 0.66
N GLY A 203 20.21 10.94 1.56
CA GLY A 203 19.97 10.77 2.99
C GLY A 203 20.02 9.32 3.49
N GLY A 204 20.12 8.32 2.60
CA GLY A 204 20.55 6.95 2.92
C GLY A 204 19.65 6.14 3.87
N GLY A 205 18.44 6.62 4.16
CA GLY A 205 17.51 6.01 5.12
C GLY A 205 16.73 4.79 4.60
N GLY A 206 16.92 4.43 3.33
CA GLY A 206 15.97 3.55 2.63
C GLY A 206 14.61 4.22 2.47
N GLY A 207 13.67 3.52 1.84
CA GLY A 207 12.29 3.95 1.72
C GLY A 207 11.37 2.74 1.69
N VAL A 208 10.10 2.98 1.97
CA VAL A 208 9.10 1.90 2.02
C VAL A 208 8.85 1.38 0.60
N TYR A 209 8.94 0.08 0.41
CA TYR A 209 8.44 -0.56 -0.81
C TYR A 209 7.18 -1.38 -0.53
N MET A 210 6.07 -0.96 -1.14
CA MET A 210 4.84 -1.74 -1.18
C MET A 210 4.79 -2.48 -2.52
N MET A 211 4.82 -3.81 -2.48
CA MET A 211 4.86 -4.65 -3.67
C MET A 211 3.44 -5.06 -4.08
N PRO A 212 3.06 -4.93 -5.36
CA PRO A 212 1.77 -5.41 -5.82
C PRO A 212 1.76 -6.92 -6.06
N VAL A 213 0.62 -7.54 -5.80
CA VAL A 213 0.33 -8.94 -6.15
C VAL A 213 -1.06 -9.00 -6.77
N ALA A 214 -1.21 -9.68 -7.90
CA ALA A 214 -2.51 -9.91 -8.51
C ALA A 214 -2.68 -11.40 -8.81
N PRO A 215 -3.92 -11.93 -8.75
CA PRO A 215 -4.16 -13.31 -9.13
C PRO A 215 -4.14 -13.49 -10.65
N TRP A 216 -4.60 -12.49 -11.41
CA TRP A 216 -4.60 -12.40 -12.87
C TRP A 216 -4.92 -10.95 -13.29
N PHE A 217 -4.88 -10.66 -14.59
CA PHE A 217 -5.39 -9.42 -15.16
C PHE A 217 -6.00 -9.66 -16.55
N PHE A 218 -7.25 -9.28 -16.69
CA PHE A 218 -8.01 -9.32 -17.94
C PHE A 218 -8.98 -8.16 -17.93
N THR A 219 -9.22 -7.54 -19.08
CA THR A 219 -10.28 -6.55 -19.18
C THR A 219 -10.93 -6.59 -20.55
N ASN A 220 -12.23 -6.35 -20.56
CA ASN A 220 -13.02 -6.09 -21.76
C ASN A 220 -14.01 -4.97 -21.45
N LEU A 221 -13.51 -3.74 -21.53
CA LEU A 221 -14.24 -2.51 -21.26
C LEU A 221 -14.23 -1.63 -22.52
N PRO A 222 -15.17 -1.86 -23.47
CA PRO A 222 -15.22 -1.11 -24.73
C PRO A 222 -15.36 0.40 -24.54
N GLY A 223 -16.05 0.84 -23.47
CA GLY A 223 -16.19 2.26 -23.13
C GLY A 223 -14.87 2.97 -22.79
N PHE A 224 -13.84 2.21 -22.47
CA PHE A 224 -12.50 2.69 -22.14
C PHE A 224 -11.45 2.27 -23.17
N ASN A 225 -11.89 1.69 -24.31
CA ASN A 225 -11.01 1.11 -25.33
C ASN A 225 -10.02 0.07 -24.76
N LYS A 226 -10.46 -0.68 -23.74
CA LYS A 226 -9.67 -1.76 -23.13
C LYS A 226 -10.19 -3.13 -23.56
N ASN A 227 -9.31 -3.97 -24.10
CA ASN A 227 -9.61 -5.35 -24.47
C ASN A 227 -8.32 -6.17 -24.57
N TRP A 228 -7.89 -6.78 -23.45
CA TRP A 228 -6.70 -7.61 -23.41
C TRP A 228 -6.79 -8.65 -22.30
N LEU A 229 -6.04 -9.74 -22.50
CA LEU A 229 -5.85 -10.82 -21.55
C LEU A 229 -4.35 -11.04 -21.41
N TRP A 230 -3.84 -10.96 -20.18
CA TRP A 230 -2.46 -11.30 -19.89
C TRP A 230 -2.33 -12.67 -19.28
N ARG A 231 -1.13 -13.24 -19.38
CA ARG A 231 -0.84 -14.54 -18.78
C ARG A 231 -1.03 -14.48 -17.26
N GLY A 232 -1.88 -15.35 -16.73
CA GLY A 232 -2.28 -15.37 -15.31
C GLY A 232 -2.39 -16.77 -14.70
N ASP A 233 -2.12 -17.84 -15.45
CA ASP A 233 -2.32 -19.24 -15.05
C ASP A 233 -1.58 -19.62 -13.75
N GLU A 234 -0.37 -19.07 -13.56
CA GLU A 234 0.47 -19.31 -12.38
C GLU A 234 0.76 -18.02 -11.60
N LEU A 235 0.12 -16.89 -11.97
CA LEU A 235 0.55 -15.56 -11.51
C LEU A 235 0.44 -15.41 -10.00
N TRP A 236 -0.67 -15.86 -9.40
CA TRP A 236 -0.87 -15.81 -7.96
C TRP A 236 0.28 -16.48 -7.20
N ASP A 237 0.54 -17.76 -7.50
CA ASP A 237 1.59 -18.54 -6.84
C ASP A 237 2.98 -17.94 -7.12
N MET A 238 3.22 -17.50 -8.36
CA MET A 238 4.48 -16.88 -8.78
C MET A 238 4.76 -15.58 -8.01
N ARG A 239 3.79 -14.66 -7.93
CA ARG A 239 3.97 -13.38 -7.23
C ARG A 239 4.20 -13.59 -5.74
N TRP A 240 3.49 -14.52 -5.09
CA TRP A 240 3.74 -14.83 -3.68
C TRP A 240 5.12 -15.44 -3.43
N ALA A 241 5.62 -16.29 -4.34
CA ALA A 241 7.02 -16.75 -4.28
C ALA A 241 8.01 -15.58 -4.45
N GLN A 242 7.71 -14.66 -5.36
CA GLN A 242 8.52 -13.46 -5.58
C GLN A 242 8.51 -12.51 -4.39
N VAL A 243 7.40 -12.37 -3.65
CA VAL A 243 7.36 -11.61 -2.38
C VAL A 243 8.39 -12.14 -1.38
N MET A 244 8.58 -13.47 -1.33
CA MET A 244 9.59 -14.09 -0.47
C MET A 244 11.02 -13.81 -0.93
N GLU A 245 11.24 -13.59 -2.23
CA GLU A 245 12.55 -13.24 -2.79
C GLU A 245 12.85 -11.74 -2.66
N VAL A 246 11.89 -10.89 -3.00
CA VAL A 246 12.01 -9.44 -3.03
C VAL A 246 12.11 -8.88 -1.62
N GLN A 247 11.37 -9.47 -0.69
CA GLN A 247 11.26 -9.02 0.69
C GLN A 247 10.78 -7.56 0.81
N PRO A 248 9.59 -7.20 0.31
CA PRO A 248 9.04 -5.85 0.45
C PRO A 248 8.64 -5.54 1.90
N ASP A 249 8.37 -4.27 2.20
CA ASP A 249 7.87 -3.82 3.51
C ASP A 249 6.38 -4.13 3.66
N PHE A 250 5.59 -3.87 2.61
CA PHE A 250 4.16 -4.18 2.55
C PHE A 250 3.82 -4.92 1.25
N VAL A 251 2.69 -5.63 1.26
CA VAL A 251 2.10 -6.21 0.05
C VAL A 251 0.72 -5.59 -0.17
N GLN A 252 0.40 -5.22 -1.41
CA GLN A 252 -0.94 -4.81 -1.79
C GLN A 252 -1.49 -5.73 -2.88
N ILE A 253 -2.59 -6.41 -2.58
CA ILE A 253 -3.33 -7.25 -3.51
C ILE A 253 -4.15 -6.35 -4.43
N LEU A 254 -3.95 -6.51 -5.74
CA LEU A 254 -4.72 -5.89 -6.80
C LEU A 254 -5.64 -6.96 -7.42
N THR A 255 -6.93 -6.97 -7.11
CA THR A 255 -7.66 -6.11 -6.16
C THR A 255 -8.69 -6.93 -5.37
N TRP A 256 -9.44 -6.31 -4.46
CA TRP A 256 -10.59 -6.92 -3.80
C TRP A 256 -11.84 -6.94 -4.69
N ASN A 257 -12.09 -5.88 -5.46
CA ASN A 257 -13.38 -5.65 -6.12
C ASN A 257 -13.32 -4.94 -7.49
N ASP A 258 -12.18 -4.98 -8.19
CA ASP A 258 -12.08 -4.42 -9.54
C ASP A 258 -12.54 -5.42 -10.61
N TYR A 259 -13.84 -5.72 -10.60
CA TYR A 259 -14.44 -6.74 -11.47
C TYR A 259 -14.34 -6.42 -12.97
N GLY A 260 -14.08 -5.16 -13.36
CA GLY A 260 -13.93 -4.78 -14.76
C GLY A 260 -12.55 -5.12 -15.34
N GLU A 261 -11.58 -5.37 -14.47
CA GLU A 261 -10.20 -5.71 -14.80
C GLU A 261 -9.77 -7.05 -14.18
N SER A 262 -10.73 -7.97 -14.01
CA SER A 262 -10.55 -9.32 -13.45
C SER A 262 -11.47 -10.35 -14.09
#